data_AF-A0A2K3LQD5-F1
#
_entry.id   AF-A0A2K3LQD5-F1
#
_cell.length_a   1.000
_cell.length_b   1.000
_cell.length_c   1.000
_cell.angle_alpha   90.00
_cell.angle_beta   90.00
_cell.angle_gamma   90.00
#
_symmetry.space_group_name_H-M   'P 1'
#
loop_
_entity.id
_entity.type
_entity.pdbx_description
1 polymer ?
#
loop_
_entity_poly.entity_id
_entity_poly.type
_entity_poly.pdbx_seq_one_letter_code
_entity_poly.pdbx_strand_id
1 'polypeptide(L)'
;PSAPMGKHYRPAGKKKEGNAAKYVTRTQAIRLLQISLPLFRKLCILKGITPREPKKKFKGNDKTYYHVKDIAFLHHEPLLEMHRAIRVHERKIKKAEAKKNVERANRLREKTPKPKIDRIIRQRYPRFVDALGELDDCLTMVHLFATVPATKEKKIDVDLIHKCRKLAHEWQAFIARTHRLRKTFVSVKGIYYQAEVEGQTITWLTPHALQQVVPDDVDIPTMLNFLQIYQ
;
A
#
# COMPACT_ATOMS: atom_id res chain seq x y z
N PRO A 1 30.67 4.17 55.64
CA PRO A 1 30.52 2.80 55.10
C PRO A 1 29.27 2.70 54.19
N SER A 2 29.42 3.09 52.93
CA SER A 2 28.37 2.99 51.91
C SER A 2 28.36 1.58 51.33
N ALA A 3 27.29 0.82 51.59
CA ALA A 3 27.09 -0.51 51.03
C ALA A 3 27.02 -0.45 49.49
N PRO A 4 27.70 -1.35 48.75
CA PRO A 4 27.61 -1.36 47.30
C PRO A 4 26.23 -1.85 46.86
N MET A 5 25.55 -1.03 46.06
CA MET A 5 24.30 -1.36 45.36
C MET A 5 24.48 -2.64 44.56
N GLY A 6 23.70 -3.67 44.91
CA GLY A 6 23.72 -4.97 44.24
C GLY A 6 23.45 -4.82 42.75
N LYS A 7 24.40 -5.26 41.92
CA LYS A 7 24.19 -5.40 40.47
C LYS A 7 23.02 -6.38 40.28
N HIS A 8 21.91 -5.88 39.72
CA HIS A 8 20.80 -6.73 39.30
C HIS A 8 21.28 -7.77 38.28
N TYR A 9 21.63 -8.96 38.76
CA TYR A 9 21.92 -10.11 37.91
C TYR A 9 20.63 -10.56 37.22
N ARG A 10 20.47 -10.26 35.93
CA ARG A 10 19.42 -10.84 35.10
C ARG A 10 19.94 -12.17 34.54
N PRO A 11 19.24 -13.31 34.75
CA PRO A 11 19.69 -14.61 34.27
C PRO A 11 19.87 -14.61 32.75
N ALA A 12 20.91 -15.29 32.26
CA ALA A 12 21.39 -15.30 30.88
C ALA A 12 20.43 -15.93 29.84
N GLY A 13 19.17 -16.24 30.20
CA GLY A 13 18.18 -16.89 29.33
C GLY A 13 17.11 -15.96 28.72
N LYS A 14 17.14 -14.65 28.98
CA LYS A 14 16.07 -13.72 28.54
C LYS A 14 16.54 -12.56 27.65
N LYS A 15 17.75 -12.61 27.08
CA LYS A 15 18.08 -11.72 25.97
C LYS A 15 17.56 -12.36 24.68
N LYS A 16 16.63 -11.69 24.00
CA LYS A 16 16.31 -12.03 22.61
C LYS A 16 17.55 -11.67 21.81
N GLU A 17 18.41 -12.64 21.53
CA GLU A 17 19.60 -12.46 20.71
C GLU A 17 19.39 -13.13 19.34
N GLY A 18 20.11 -12.66 18.32
CA GLY A 18 20.00 -13.18 16.96
C GLY A 18 18.66 -12.87 16.27
N ASN A 19 18.12 -13.83 15.51
CA ASN A 19 16.93 -13.63 14.67
C ASN A 19 15.68 -13.23 15.46
N ALA A 20 15.55 -13.68 16.71
CA ALA A 20 14.43 -13.33 17.58
C ALA A 20 14.42 -11.85 18.01
N ALA A 21 15.56 -11.16 17.90
CA ALA A 21 15.70 -9.72 18.11
C ALA A 21 15.42 -8.91 16.85
N LYS A 22 15.79 -9.46 15.68
CA LYS A 22 15.73 -8.76 14.38
C LYS A 22 14.36 -8.81 13.72
N TYR A 23 13.57 -9.84 14.01
CA TYR A 23 12.31 -10.11 13.34
C TYR A 23 11.14 -10.28 14.33
N VAL A 24 9.95 -9.90 13.88
CA VAL A 24 8.68 -10.12 14.56
C VAL A 24 7.69 -10.79 13.62
N THR A 25 6.81 -11.62 14.16
CA THR A 25 5.76 -12.24 13.34
C THR A 25 4.67 -11.22 13.01
N ARG A 26 3.93 -11.41 11.91
CA ARG A 26 2.78 -10.57 11.54
C ARG A 26 1.81 -10.33 12.70
N THR A 27 1.43 -11.39 13.42
CA THR A 27 0.53 -11.30 14.59
C THR A 27 1.12 -10.44 15.71
N GLN A 28 2.43 -10.49 15.93
CA GLN A 28 3.11 -9.64 16.92
C GLN A 28 3.15 -8.19 16.46
N ALA A 29 3.49 -7.93 15.20
CA ALA A 29 3.51 -6.59 14.64
C ALA A 29 2.13 -5.90 14.78
N ILE A 30 1.06 -6.61 14.45
CA ILE A 30 -0.33 -6.11 14.58
C ILE A 30 -0.67 -5.77 16.03
N ARG A 31 -0.30 -6.64 16.99
CA ARG A 31 -0.52 -6.39 18.42
C ARG A 31 0.29 -5.21 18.94
N LEU A 32 1.54 -5.07 18.52
CA LEU A 32 2.41 -3.95 18.90
C LEU A 32 1.87 -2.61 18.38
N LEU A 33 1.40 -2.57 17.14
CA LEU A 33 0.86 -1.35 16.52
C LEU A 33 -0.60 -1.06 16.95
N GLN A 34 -1.27 -2.01 17.60
CA GLN A 34 -2.68 -1.92 18.03
C GLN A 34 -3.66 -1.59 16.88
N ILE A 35 -3.45 -2.22 15.72
CA ILE A 35 -4.27 -2.01 14.52
C ILE A 35 -4.93 -3.32 14.05
N SER A 36 -5.83 -3.23 13.07
CA SER A 36 -6.41 -4.43 12.45
C SER A 36 -5.54 -4.94 11.30
N LEU A 37 -5.71 -6.20 10.91
CA LEU A 37 -4.98 -6.81 9.80
C LEU A 37 -5.13 -6.05 8.46
N PRO A 38 -6.35 -5.63 8.04
CA PRO A 38 -6.50 -4.85 6.80
C PRO A 38 -5.73 -3.53 6.83
N LEU A 39 -5.75 -2.84 7.97
CA LEU A 39 -5.03 -1.58 8.14
C LEU A 39 -3.51 -1.81 8.13
N PHE A 40 -3.04 -2.88 8.78
CA PHE A 40 -1.63 -3.26 8.74
C PHE A 40 -1.16 -3.52 7.31
N ARG A 41 -1.92 -4.31 6.52
CA ARG A 41 -1.61 -4.55 5.10
C ARG A 41 -1.55 -3.24 4.30
N LYS A 42 -2.52 -2.36 4.47
CA LYS A 42 -2.56 -1.05 3.80
C LYS A 42 -1.35 -0.20 4.15
N LEU A 43 -0.97 -0.10 5.43
CA LEU A 43 0.19 0.68 5.86
C LEU A 43 1.50 0.08 5.33
N CYS A 44 1.62 -1.25 5.30
CA CYS A 44 2.77 -1.91 4.69
C CYS A 44 2.90 -1.56 3.20
N ILE A 45 1.79 -1.54 2.45
CA ILE A 45 1.79 -1.16 1.03
C ILE A 45 2.19 0.32 0.86
N LEU A 46 1.60 1.22 1.65
CA LEU A 46 1.90 2.66 1.63
C LEU A 46 3.38 2.94 1.92
N LYS A 47 4.01 2.20 2.82
CA LYS A 47 5.40 2.41 3.23
C LYS A 47 6.41 1.46 2.59
N GLY A 48 5.98 0.59 1.66
CA GLY A 48 6.86 -0.37 1.00
C GLY A 48 7.47 -1.40 1.94
N ILE A 49 6.79 -1.74 3.05
CA ILE A 49 7.28 -2.72 4.02
C ILE A 49 6.84 -4.11 3.60
N THR A 50 7.82 -4.90 3.16
CA THR A 50 7.60 -6.26 2.69
C THR A 50 7.93 -7.30 3.77
N PRO A 51 7.26 -8.47 3.75
CA PRO A 51 7.68 -9.62 4.53
C PRO A 51 9.15 -9.99 4.30
N ARG A 52 9.78 -10.54 5.33
CA ARG A 52 11.16 -11.03 5.27
C ARG A 52 11.22 -12.48 5.68
N GLU A 53 12.15 -13.23 5.11
CA GLU A 53 12.41 -14.62 5.45
C GLU A 53 13.69 -14.72 6.30
N PRO A 54 13.60 -14.99 7.61
CA PRO A 54 14.77 -15.17 8.45
C PRO A 54 15.50 -16.47 8.08
N LYS A 55 16.85 -16.43 8.04
CA LYS A 55 17.69 -17.63 7.78
C LYS A 55 17.32 -18.84 8.65
N LYS A 56 16.94 -18.58 9.91
CA LYS A 56 16.38 -19.59 10.82
C LYS A 56 15.10 -19.05 11.43
N LYS A 57 13.97 -19.63 11.03
CA LYS A 57 12.64 -19.31 11.56
C LYS A 57 12.52 -19.83 13.00
N PHE A 58 12.11 -18.98 13.92
CA PHE A 58 12.12 -19.27 15.36
C PHE A 58 10.73 -19.48 15.98
N LYS A 59 9.65 -19.24 15.22
CA LYS A 59 8.26 -19.39 15.69
C LYS A 59 7.40 -20.27 14.78
N GLY A 60 8.00 -20.98 13.83
CA GLY A 60 7.32 -21.83 12.85
C GLY A 60 7.54 -21.37 11.40
N ASN A 61 7.37 -22.30 10.46
CA ASN A 61 7.64 -22.11 9.04
C ASN A 61 6.56 -21.31 8.31
N ASP A 62 5.31 -21.45 8.74
CA ASP A 62 4.12 -20.86 8.09
C ASP A 62 3.89 -19.40 8.49
N LYS A 63 4.76 -18.85 9.33
CA LYS A 63 4.61 -17.48 9.84
C LYS A 63 5.32 -16.50 8.92
N THR A 64 4.62 -15.43 8.60
CA THR A 64 5.18 -14.24 7.96
C THR A 64 5.95 -13.42 8.99
N TYR A 65 7.20 -13.07 8.69
CA TYR A 65 8.05 -12.24 9.53
C TYR A 65 8.28 -10.87 8.91
N TYR A 66 8.51 -9.87 9.76
CA TYR A 66 8.86 -8.49 9.41
C TYR A 66 10.06 -8.05 10.25
N HIS A 67 10.86 -7.10 9.77
CA HIS A 67 11.91 -6.53 10.59
C HIS A 67 11.34 -5.70 11.74
N VAL A 68 11.96 -5.79 12.91
CA VAL A 68 11.59 -4.97 14.08
C VAL A 68 11.76 -3.48 13.78
N LYS A 69 12.80 -3.11 13.01
CA LYS A 69 13.05 -1.73 12.59
C LYS A 69 11.90 -1.17 11.77
N ASP A 70 11.38 -1.94 10.81
CA ASP A 70 10.26 -1.52 9.95
C ASP A 70 8.97 -1.32 10.78
N ILE A 71 8.73 -2.19 11.76
CA ILE A 71 7.57 -2.05 12.67
C ILE A 71 7.74 -0.84 13.61
N ALA A 72 8.95 -0.60 14.11
CA ALA A 72 9.24 0.60 14.90
C ALA A 72 9.05 1.88 14.07
N PHE A 73 9.49 1.87 12.82
CA PHE A 73 9.26 2.96 11.88
C PHE A 73 7.77 3.22 11.66
N LEU A 74 6.97 2.16 11.43
CA LEU A 74 5.51 2.28 11.34
C LEU A 74 4.88 2.85 12.61
N HIS A 75 5.39 2.49 13.79
CA HIS A 75 4.84 2.95 15.06
C HIS A 75 4.93 4.47 15.21
N HIS A 76 5.99 5.10 14.69
CA HIS A 76 6.18 6.56 14.73
C HIS A 76 5.59 7.30 13.53
N GLU A 77 4.87 6.60 12.65
CA GLU A 77 4.31 7.18 11.44
C GLU A 77 3.02 7.97 11.75
N PRO A 78 2.92 9.26 11.35
CA PRO A 78 1.72 10.08 11.56
C PRO A 78 0.43 9.50 10.97
N LEU A 79 0.55 8.61 9.99
CA LEU A 79 -0.58 7.91 9.39
C LEU A 79 -1.38 7.10 10.41
N LEU A 80 -0.75 6.56 11.45
CA LEU A 80 -1.45 5.79 12.47
C LEU A 80 -2.43 6.67 13.26
N GLU A 81 -1.99 7.85 13.69
CA GLU A 81 -2.82 8.80 14.43
C GLU A 81 -3.99 9.29 13.59
N MET A 82 -3.72 9.60 12.32
CA MET A 82 -4.77 9.98 11.38
C MET A 82 -5.79 8.85 11.17
N HIS A 83 -5.37 7.59 11.02
CA HIS A 83 -6.32 6.48 10.92
C HIS A 83 -7.15 6.29 12.19
N ARG A 84 -6.56 6.55 13.37
CA ARG A 84 -7.30 6.57 14.63
C ARG A 84 -8.35 7.69 14.61
N ALA A 85 -8.01 8.88 14.12
CA ALA A 85 -8.95 9.99 13.95
C ALA A 85 -10.08 9.66 12.97
N ILE A 86 -9.78 9.03 11.82
CA ILE A 86 -10.78 8.57 10.84
C ILE A 86 -11.77 7.61 11.51
N ARG A 87 -11.28 6.59 12.25
CA ARG A 87 -12.16 5.65 12.97
C ARG A 87 -13.06 6.33 13.99
N VAL A 88 -12.56 7.34 14.69
CA VAL A 88 -13.38 8.13 15.62
C VAL A 88 -14.47 8.88 14.86
N HIS A 89 -14.15 9.48 13.71
CA HIS A 89 -15.14 10.12 12.84
C HIS A 89 -16.20 9.12 12.33
N GLU A 90 -15.79 7.95 11.84
CA GLU A 90 -16.70 6.89 11.39
C GLU A 90 -17.67 6.47 12.51
N ARG A 91 -17.19 6.32 13.75
CA ARG A 91 -18.06 6.02 14.90
C ARG A 91 -19.05 7.16 15.18
N LYS A 92 -18.62 8.41 15.09
CA LYS A 92 -19.50 9.59 15.27
C LYS A 92 -20.55 9.69 14.16
N ILE A 93 -20.17 9.40 12.91
CA ILE A 93 -21.08 9.35 11.76
C ILE A 93 -22.14 8.27 11.97
N LYS A 94 -21.73 7.03 12.27
CA LYS A 94 -22.66 5.93 12.57
C LYS A 94 -23.62 6.26 13.72
N LYS A 95 -23.13 6.95 14.77
CA LYS A 95 -23.97 7.40 15.89
C LYS A 95 -24.98 8.48 15.47
N ALA A 96 -24.60 9.40 14.57
CA ALA A 96 -25.50 10.42 14.05
C ALA A 96 -26.56 9.81 13.12
N GLU A 97 -26.16 8.88 12.25
CA GLU A 97 -27.05 8.12 11.36
C GLU A 97 -28.05 7.27 12.16
N ALA A 98 -27.61 6.57 13.20
CA ALA A 98 -28.49 5.81 14.09
C ALA A 98 -29.53 6.70 14.80
N LYS A 99 -29.20 7.98 15.03
CA LYS A 99 -30.12 9.00 15.57
C LYS A 99 -30.92 9.72 14.48
N LYS A 100 -30.85 9.27 13.22
CA LYS A 100 -31.49 9.89 12.05
C LYS A 100 -31.13 11.36 11.83
N ASN A 101 -30.01 11.83 12.37
CA ASN A 101 -29.54 13.21 12.16
C ASN A 101 -28.59 13.25 10.94
N VAL A 102 -29.19 13.43 9.77
CA VAL A 102 -28.50 13.37 8.46
C VAL A 102 -27.55 14.56 8.27
N GLU A 103 -27.97 15.77 8.64
CA GLU A 103 -27.15 16.98 8.51
C GLU A 103 -25.84 16.86 9.29
N ARG A 104 -25.93 16.40 10.55
CA ARG A 104 -24.74 16.18 11.38
C ARG A 104 -23.85 15.09 10.80
N ALA A 105 -24.42 14.02 10.25
CA ALA A 105 -23.67 12.96 9.61
C ALA A 105 -22.89 13.49 8.39
N ASN A 106 -23.54 14.30 7.54
CA ASN A 106 -22.92 14.90 6.36
C ASN A 106 -21.79 15.87 6.74
N ARG A 107 -22.02 16.76 7.71
CA ARG A 107 -20.98 17.67 8.23
C ARG A 107 -19.76 16.92 8.79
N LEU A 108 -19.98 15.76 9.43
CA LEU A 108 -18.90 14.92 9.93
C LEU A 108 -18.15 14.19 8.81
N ARG A 109 -18.85 13.75 7.75
CA ARG A 109 -18.25 13.15 6.55
C ARG A 109 -17.31 14.14 5.85
N GLU A 110 -17.75 15.37 5.66
CA GLU A 110 -16.92 16.44 5.06
C GLU A 110 -15.66 16.74 5.88
N LYS A 111 -15.78 16.76 7.21
CA LYS A 111 -14.66 16.98 8.13
C LYS A 111 -13.79 15.76 8.36
N THR A 112 -14.06 14.62 7.72
CA THR A 112 -13.26 13.41 7.93
C THR A 112 -11.85 13.62 7.33
N PRO A 113 -10.78 13.46 8.13
CA PRO A 113 -9.43 13.66 7.64
C PRO A 113 -9.09 12.63 6.56
N LYS A 114 -8.46 13.07 5.47
CA LYS A 114 -8.02 12.20 4.37
C LYS A 114 -6.49 12.05 4.41
N PRO A 115 -5.96 10.83 4.17
CA PRO A 115 -4.52 10.63 4.08
C PRO A 115 -3.92 11.41 2.91
N LYS A 116 -2.93 12.23 3.23
CA LYS A 116 -2.09 12.95 2.28
C LYS A 116 -1.07 11.98 1.66
N ILE A 117 -1.43 11.38 0.53
CA ILE A 117 -0.60 10.40 -0.18
C ILE A 117 0.64 11.06 -0.80
N ASP A 118 0.54 12.33 -1.18
CA ASP A 118 1.62 13.17 -1.72
C ASP A 118 2.89 13.15 -0.85
N ARG A 119 2.74 13.30 0.47
CA ARG A 119 3.86 13.26 1.40
C ARG A 119 4.51 11.87 1.45
N ILE A 120 3.72 10.81 1.33
CA ILE A 120 4.22 9.43 1.34
C ILE A 120 5.04 9.17 0.07
N ILE A 121 4.54 9.59 -1.09
CA ILE A 121 5.22 9.42 -2.37
C ILE A 121 6.58 10.14 -2.35
N ARG A 122 6.63 11.40 -1.90
CA ARG A 122 7.90 12.15 -1.79
C ARG A 122 8.91 11.53 -0.82
N GLN A 123 8.43 10.92 0.26
CA GLN A 123 9.31 10.21 1.20
C GLN A 123 9.84 8.90 0.62
N ARG A 124 9.02 8.20 -0.18
CA ARG A 124 9.39 6.92 -0.80
C ARG A 124 10.32 7.11 -2.01
N TYR A 125 10.10 8.16 -2.79
CA TYR A 125 10.87 8.50 -3.98
C TYR A 125 11.41 9.93 -3.85
N PRO A 126 12.57 10.12 -3.20
CA PRO A 126 13.13 11.45 -2.98
C PRO A 126 13.53 12.15 -4.27
N ARG A 127 13.88 11.40 -5.32
CA ARG A 127 14.26 11.92 -6.63
C ARG A 127 13.25 11.47 -7.68
N PHE A 128 13.12 12.26 -8.75
CA PHE A 128 12.21 11.96 -9.85
C PHE A 128 12.56 10.65 -10.56
N VAL A 129 13.86 10.38 -10.78
CA VAL A 129 14.33 9.13 -11.41
C VAL A 129 13.96 7.90 -10.57
N ASP A 130 13.98 8.01 -9.24
CA ASP A 130 13.58 6.91 -8.35
C ASP A 130 12.09 6.58 -8.52
N ALA A 131 11.25 7.59 -8.80
CA ALA A 131 9.83 7.38 -9.09
C ALA A 131 9.60 6.80 -10.49
N LEU A 132 10.37 7.21 -11.50
CA LEU A 132 10.30 6.65 -12.85
C LEU A 132 10.63 5.15 -12.87
N GLY A 133 11.56 4.71 -12.03
CA GLY A 133 11.96 3.30 -11.93
C GLY A 133 10.83 2.36 -11.47
N GLU A 134 9.78 2.87 -10.82
CA GLU A 134 8.63 2.05 -10.40
C GLU A 134 7.37 2.29 -11.23
N LEU A 135 7.49 3.06 -12.32
CA LEU A 135 6.36 3.42 -13.16
C LEU A 135 5.83 2.24 -13.99
N ASP A 136 6.66 1.21 -14.25
CA ASP A 136 6.31 -0.01 -15.00
C ASP A 136 5.08 -0.74 -14.42
N ASP A 137 5.14 -1.06 -13.13
CA ASP A 137 4.05 -1.71 -12.41
C ASP A 137 2.84 -0.78 -12.26
N CYS A 138 3.09 0.51 -12.04
CA CYS A 138 2.04 1.52 -11.92
C CYS A 138 1.20 1.57 -13.20
N LEU A 139 1.86 1.72 -14.35
CA LEU A 139 1.23 1.82 -15.65
C LEU A 139 0.49 0.54 -16.01
N THR A 140 1.11 -0.62 -15.79
CA THR A 140 0.47 -1.91 -16.07
C THR A 140 -0.83 -2.06 -15.28
N MET A 141 -0.82 -1.68 -14.00
CA MET A 141 -2.00 -1.79 -13.15
C MET A 141 -3.08 -0.75 -13.50
N VAL A 142 -2.69 0.48 -13.84
CA VAL A 142 -3.63 1.52 -14.31
C VAL A 142 -4.32 1.09 -15.62
N HIS A 143 -3.56 0.53 -16.58
CA HIS A 143 -4.13 0.02 -17.83
C HIS A 143 -5.04 -1.19 -17.59
N LEU A 144 -4.70 -2.07 -16.64
CA LEU A 144 -5.57 -3.17 -16.23
C LEU A 144 -6.92 -2.65 -15.73
N PHE A 145 -6.91 -1.79 -14.71
CA PHE A 145 -8.14 -1.24 -14.12
C PHE A 145 -8.95 -0.35 -15.06
N ALA A 146 -8.35 0.18 -16.13
CA ALA A 146 -9.07 0.91 -17.17
C ALA A 146 -9.99 0.01 -18.04
N THR A 147 -9.70 -1.30 -18.09
CA THR A 147 -10.43 -2.31 -18.87
C THR A 147 -11.35 -3.20 -18.03
N VAL A 148 -11.15 -3.25 -16.71
CA VAL A 148 -11.95 -4.06 -15.79
C VAL A 148 -13.37 -3.46 -15.63
N PRO A 149 -14.45 -4.27 -15.63
CA PRO A 149 -15.80 -3.78 -15.40
C PRO A 149 -16.01 -3.32 -13.96
N ALA A 150 -16.91 -2.34 -13.77
CA ALA A 150 -17.33 -1.92 -12.44
C ALA A 150 -18.17 -3.03 -11.80
N THR A 151 -17.77 -3.48 -10.61
CA THR A 151 -18.50 -4.53 -9.87
C THR A 151 -18.72 -4.08 -8.43
N LYS A 152 -19.99 -3.94 -8.02
CA LYS A 152 -20.38 -3.53 -6.67
C LYS A 152 -19.90 -4.55 -5.61
N GLU A 153 -19.94 -5.84 -5.93
CA GLU A 153 -19.50 -6.92 -5.04
C GLU A 153 -18.01 -6.81 -4.68
N LYS A 154 -17.17 -6.46 -5.67
CA LYS A 154 -15.72 -6.30 -5.51
C LYS A 154 -15.30 -4.88 -5.13
N LYS A 155 -16.27 -3.99 -4.85
CA LYS A 155 -16.07 -2.57 -4.48
C LYS A 155 -15.22 -1.77 -5.48
N ILE A 156 -15.33 -2.12 -6.77
CA ILE A 156 -14.66 -1.38 -7.84
C ILE A 156 -15.60 -0.24 -8.25
N ASP A 157 -15.20 0.98 -7.92
CA ASP A 157 -15.98 2.18 -8.21
C ASP A 157 -15.84 2.59 -9.68
N VAL A 158 -16.92 3.11 -10.26
CA VAL A 158 -16.96 3.65 -11.61
C VAL A 158 -16.03 4.86 -11.73
N ASP A 159 -15.98 5.72 -10.71
CA ASP A 159 -15.10 6.90 -10.68
C ASP A 159 -13.61 6.51 -10.74
N LEU A 160 -13.26 5.39 -10.10
CA LEU A 160 -11.91 4.86 -10.09
C LEU A 160 -11.48 4.40 -11.49
N ILE A 161 -12.37 3.68 -12.19
CA ILE A 161 -12.11 3.21 -13.56
C ILE A 161 -11.94 4.38 -14.53
N HIS A 162 -12.79 5.40 -14.42
CA HIS A 162 -12.67 6.62 -15.24
C HIS A 162 -11.35 7.34 -15.01
N LYS A 163 -10.89 7.44 -13.75
CA LYS A 163 -9.57 8.01 -13.43
C LYS A 163 -8.44 7.18 -14.05
N CYS A 164 -8.48 5.86 -13.92
CA CYS A 164 -7.47 4.99 -14.56
C CYS A 164 -7.44 5.16 -16.07
N ARG A 165 -8.61 5.20 -16.71
CA ARG A 165 -8.71 5.42 -18.17
C ARG A 165 -8.13 6.76 -18.59
N LYS A 166 -8.44 7.83 -17.84
CA LYS A 166 -7.88 9.16 -18.07
C LYS A 166 -6.35 9.15 -17.96
N LEU A 167 -5.80 8.61 -16.88
CA LEU A 167 -4.34 8.52 -16.65
C LEU A 167 -3.64 7.68 -17.74
N ALA A 168 -4.23 6.55 -18.15
CA ALA A 168 -3.70 5.73 -19.23
C ALA A 168 -3.63 6.50 -20.55
N HIS A 169 -4.69 7.24 -20.91
CA HIS A 169 -4.69 8.06 -22.12
C HIS A 169 -3.73 9.25 -22.05
N GLU A 170 -3.61 9.90 -20.89
CA GLU A 170 -2.64 10.99 -20.68
C GLU A 170 -1.20 10.49 -20.88
N TRP A 171 -0.87 9.31 -20.34
CA TRP A 171 0.42 8.66 -20.55
C TRP A 171 0.67 8.31 -22.02
N GLN A 172 -0.30 7.67 -22.68
CA GLN A 172 -0.21 7.32 -24.10
C GLN A 172 -0.01 8.57 -24.97
N ALA A 173 -0.76 9.65 -24.69
CA ALA A 173 -0.63 10.91 -25.40
C ALA A 173 0.73 11.59 -25.15
N PHE A 174 1.27 11.52 -23.92
CA PHE A 174 2.61 12.00 -23.61
C PHE A 174 3.67 11.26 -24.43
N ILE A 175 3.65 9.92 -24.44
CA ILE A 175 4.61 9.11 -25.19
C ILE A 175 4.51 9.34 -26.70
N ALA A 176 3.29 9.46 -27.23
CA ALA A 176 3.05 9.72 -28.65
C ALA A 176 3.59 11.09 -29.07
N ARG A 177 3.33 12.16 -28.31
CA ARG A 177 3.80 13.52 -28.63
C ARG A 177 5.31 13.69 -28.48
N THR A 178 5.92 12.97 -27.54
CA THR A 178 7.36 13.09 -27.26
C THR A 178 8.22 12.12 -28.06
N HIS A 179 7.61 11.24 -28.86
CA HIS A 179 8.30 10.22 -29.68
C HIS A 179 9.30 9.37 -28.87
N ARG A 180 8.91 8.99 -27.64
CA ARG A 180 9.77 8.24 -26.70
C ARG A 180 9.59 6.72 -26.75
N LEU A 181 8.65 6.22 -27.55
CA LEU A 181 8.44 4.79 -27.73
C LEU A 181 9.64 4.16 -28.46
N ARG A 182 10.12 3.02 -27.95
CA ARG A 182 11.31 2.31 -28.46
C ARG A 182 10.97 0.93 -29.01
N LYS A 183 10.22 0.14 -28.25
CA LYS A 183 9.87 -1.23 -28.63
C LYS A 183 8.42 -1.52 -28.34
N THR A 184 7.83 -2.38 -29.15
CA THR A 184 6.48 -2.90 -28.96
C THR A 184 6.48 -4.39 -29.22
N PHE A 185 5.72 -5.13 -28.42
CA PHE A 185 5.58 -6.57 -28.57
C PHE A 185 4.14 -6.99 -28.27
N VAL A 186 3.49 -7.59 -29.27
CA VAL A 186 2.12 -8.11 -29.13
C VAL A 186 2.19 -9.56 -28.65
N SER A 187 1.47 -9.86 -27.58
CA SER A 187 1.38 -11.20 -27.00
C SER A 187 -0.07 -11.61 -26.79
N VAL A 188 -0.28 -12.87 -26.39
CA VAL A 188 -1.60 -13.37 -25.97
C VAL A 188 -2.14 -12.58 -24.77
N LYS A 189 -1.27 -12.10 -23.87
CA LYS A 189 -1.67 -11.36 -22.65
C LYS A 189 -2.10 -9.92 -22.93
N GLY A 190 -1.70 -9.36 -24.06
CA GLY A 190 -1.81 -7.93 -24.35
C GLY A 190 -0.59 -7.43 -25.11
N ILE A 191 -0.45 -6.11 -25.16
CA ILE A 191 0.61 -5.40 -25.86
C ILE A 191 1.60 -4.83 -24.86
N TYR A 192 2.86 -5.24 -24.96
CA TYR A 192 3.96 -4.65 -24.22
C TYR A 192 4.49 -3.44 -24.97
N TYR A 193 4.64 -2.34 -24.26
CA TYR A 193 5.27 -1.11 -24.74
C TYR A 193 6.52 -0.83 -23.93
N GLN A 194 7.58 -0.39 -24.59
CA GLN A 194 8.78 0.09 -23.94
C GLN A 194 9.07 1.51 -24.44
N ALA A 195 9.18 2.47 -23.52
CA ALA A 195 9.56 3.83 -23.80
C ALA A 195 10.78 4.26 -22.97
N GLU A 196 11.48 5.28 -23.45
CA GLU A 196 12.65 5.84 -22.77
C GLU A 196 12.34 7.27 -22.31
N VAL A 197 12.30 7.50 -21.00
CA VAL A 197 11.95 8.78 -20.39
C VAL A 197 13.05 9.16 -19.41
N GLU A 198 13.68 10.33 -19.61
CA GLU A 198 14.79 10.82 -18.76
C GLU A 198 15.90 9.79 -18.52
N GLY A 199 16.25 9.00 -19.54
CA GLY A 199 17.26 7.95 -19.47
C GLY A 199 16.82 6.65 -18.79
N GLN A 200 15.58 6.58 -18.28
CA GLN A 200 14.99 5.36 -17.72
C GLN A 200 14.18 4.64 -18.78
N THR A 201 14.41 3.34 -18.96
CA THR A 201 13.56 2.49 -19.79
C THR A 201 12.36 2.01 -18.99
N ILE A 202 11.17 2.34 -19.46
CA ILE A 202 9.89 2.05 -18.81
C ILE A 202 9.14 1.05 -19.68
N THR A 203 8.80 -0.11 -19.11
CA THR A 203 8.07 -1.18 -19.81
C THR A 203 6.74 -1.45 -19.14
N TRP A 204 5.64 -1.34 -19.88
CA TRP A 204 4.31 -1.63 -19.34
C TRP A 204 3.48 -2.50 -20.28
N LEU A 205 2.56 -3.25 -19.69
CA LEU A 205 1.62 -4.11 -20.40
C LEU A 205 0.25 -3.44 -20.46
N THR A 206 -0.29 -3.31 -21.67
CA THR A 206 -1.69 -2.93 -21.90
C THR A 206 -2.48 -4.18 -22.28
N PRO A 207 -3.52 -4.57 -21.52
CA PRO A 207 -4.36 -5.70 -21.89
C PRO A 207 -5.10 -5.42 -23.21
N HIS A 208 -5.45 -6.48 -23.93
CA HIS A 208 -6.35 -6.37 -25.08
C HIS A 208 -7.69 -5.80 -24.63
N ALA A 209 -8.35 -5.02 -25.52
CA ALA A 209 -9.64 -4.38 -25.27
C ALA A 209 -10.81 -5.40 -25.31
N LEU A 210 -10.68 -6.45 -24.52
CA LEU A 210 -11.66 -7.51 -24.33
C LEU A 210 -12.28 -7.37 -22.93
N GLN A 211 -13.52 -7.83 -22.79
CA GLN A 211 -14.19 -7.83 -21.51
C GLN A 211 -13.47 -8.79 -20.54
N GLN A 212 -12.88 -8.21 -19.49
CA GLN A 212 -12.20 -8.97 -18.46
C GLN A 212 -13.20 -9.51 -17.44
N VAL A 213 -13.12 -10.80 -17.13
CA VAL A 213 -13.82 -11.40 -15.99
C VAL A 213 -12.86 -11.39 -14.82
N VAL A 214 -13.24 -10.73 -13.73
CA VAL A 214 -12.42 -10.71 -12.51
C VAL A 214 -12.67 -12.04 -11.77
N PRO A 215 -11.66 -12.89 -11.59
CA PRO A 215 -11.80 -14.13 -10.82
C PRO A 215 -12.06 -13.87 -9.32
N ASP A 216 -12.62 -14.85 -8.61
CA ASP A 216 -12.99 -14.70 -7.19
C ASP A 216 -11.83 -14.95 -6.21
N ASP A 217 -10.76 -15.59 -6.67
CA ASP A 217 -9.53 -15.86 -5.92
C ASP A 217 -8.61 -14.63 -5.79
N VAL A 218 -8.90 -13.55 -6.51
CA VAL A 218 -8.08 -12.33 -6.52
C VAL A 218 -8.42 -11.42 -5.33
N ASP A 219 -7.40 -11.05 -4.54
CA ASP A 219 -7.53 -10.09 -3.43
C ASP A 219 -7.63 -8.64 -3.94
N ILE A 220 -8.81 -8.27 -4.47
CA ILE A 220 -9.12 -6.93 -4.97
C ILE A 220 -8.88 -5.82 -3.94
N PRO A 221 -9.24 -5.96 -2.64
CA PRO A 221 -8.90 -4.95 -1.64
C PRO A 221 -7.42 -4.62 -1.56
N THR A 222 -6.54 -5.61 -1.74
CA THR A 222 -5.09 -5.38 -1.78
C THR A 222 -4.70 -4.62 -3.04
N MET A 223 -5.20 -5.01 -4.22
CA MET A 223 -4.93 -4.29 -5.48
C MET A 223 -5.41 -2.83 -5.45
N LEU A 224 -6.58 -2.57 -4.87
CA LEU A 224 -7.11 -1.21 -4.70
C LEU A 224 -6.22 -0.35 -3.79
N ASN A 225 -5.57 -0.94 -2.78
CA ASN A 225 -4.61 -0.20 -1.95
C ASN A 225 -3.34 0.17 -2.72
N PHE A 226 -2.86 -0.69 -3.63
CA PHE A 226 -1.76 -0.33 -4.53
C PHE A 226 -2.21 0.75 -5.52
N LEU A 227 -3.42 0.62 -6.08
CA LEU A 227 -3.93 1.57 -7.08
C LEU A 227 -4.07 2.98 -6.50
N GLN A 228 -4.44 3.09 -5.21
CA GLN A 228 -4.49 4.35 -4.51
C GLN A 228 -3.13 5.08 -4.43
N ILE A 229 -2.01 4.36 -4.51
CA ILE A 229 -0.65 4.96 -4.53
C ILE A 229 -0.25 5.34 -5.95
N TYR A 230 -0.65 4.51 -6.92
CA TYR A 230 -0.22 4.64 -8.32
C TYR A 230 -1.02 5.70 -9.09
N GLN A 231 -2.23 6.03 -8.62
CA GLN A 231 -3.05 7.15 -9.11
C GLN A 231 -2.57 8.48 -8.52
#